data_AF-A0A8B7DSG7-F1
#
_entry.id   AF-A0A8B7DSG7-F1
#
_cell.length_a   1.000
_cell.length_b   1.000
_cell.length_c   1.000
_cell.angle_alpha   90.00
_cell.angle_beta   90.00
_cell.angle_gamma   90.00
#
_symmetry.space_group_name_H-M   'P 1'
#
loop_
_entity.id
_entity.type
_entity.pdbx_description
1 polymer ?
#
loop_
_entity_poly.entity_id
_entity_poly.type
_entity_poly.pdbx_seq_one_letter_code
_entity_poly.pdbx_strand_id
1 'polypeptide(L)'
;MQKKIGNMNFVLDFMPFVGHQCSDAFQQMLGKLIIGVGRCHVVLRDNAANISKCFPDANIESLGCFAHTTQFCVHDGLLSQKAVSNIISIGKKIFGHFKHSLSATDRFKELQAELCLPDHHLIQDVSTRWNSTFFMLRRLCEQRRALTVYCSEVEKTSCPAAYQWSVAENAVCVLAPFEEATREVSIETAHISLVIPIVTALR
;
A
#
# COMPACT_ATOMS: atom_id res chain seq x y z
N MET A 1 -11.50 20.81 -37.45
CA MET A 1 -10.71 19.66 -36.95
C MET A 1 -10.46 19.90 -35.46
N GLN A 2 -11.33 19.40 -34.58
CA GLN A 2 -11.17 19.56 -33.13
C GLN A 2 -9.98 18.70 -32.69
N LYS A 3 -8.88 19.34 -32.29
CA LYS A 3 -7.81 18.63 -31.58
C LYS A 3 -8.43 18.04 -30.32
N LYS A 4 -8.49 16.71 -30.22
CA LYS A 4 -8.67 16.03 -28.93
C LYS A 4 -7.54 16.53 -28.04
N ILE A 5 -7.87 17.40 -27.10
CA ILE A 5 -6.96 17.70 -25.99
C ILE A 5 -6.91 16.40 -25.22
N GLY A 6 -5.82 15.64 -25.38
CA GLY A 6 -5.56 14.48 -24.52
C GLY A 6 -5.52 14.96 -23.06
N ASN A 7 -5.86 14.09 -22.11
CA ASN A 7 -5.69 14.42 -20.70
C ASN A 7 -4.20 14.72 -20.48
N MET A 8 -3.89 15.96 -20.11
CA MET A 8 -2.53 16.37 -19.79
C MET A 8 -2.46 16.52 -18.28
N ASN A 9 -1.63 15.70 -17.63
CA ASN A 9 -1.30 15.90 -16.23
C ASN A 9 -0.03 16.73 -16.14
N PHE A 10 -0.07 17.79 -15.34
CA PHE A 10 1.09 18.64 -15.10
C PHE A 10 1.34 18.72 -13.61
N VAL A 11 2.60 18.55 -13.22
CA VAL A 11 3.03 18.98 -11.88
C VAL A 11 3.11 20.50 -11.92
N LEU A 12 2.25 21.16 -11.14
CA LEU A 12 2.14 22.61 -11.13
C LEU A 12 3.12 23.27 -10.13
N ASP A 13 3.30 22.67 -8.95
CA ASP A 13 4.22 23.15 -7.92
C ASP A 13 4.54 22.02 -6.92
N PHE A 14 5.60 22.20 -6.13
CA PHE A 14 5.92 21.39 -4.96
C PHE A 14 6.34 22.32 -3.82
N MET A 15 5.49 22.41 -2.79
CA MET A 15 5.74 23.33 -1.68
C MET A 15 5.54 22.63 -0.33
N PRO A 16 6.53 22.70 0.59
CA PRO A 16 6.33 22.24 1.95
C PRO A 16 5.36 23.17 2.69
N PHE A 17 4.52 22.60 3.54
CA PHE A 17 3.62 23.35 4.42
C PHE A 17 3.42 22.63 5.75
N VAL A 18 3.02 23.37 6.78
CA VAL A 18 2.59 22.82 8.06
C VAL A 18 1.07 22.65 8.03
N GLY A 19 0.53 21.55 8.58
CA GLY A 19 -0.86 21.15 8.37
C GLY A 19 -1.94 22.23 8.57
N HIS A 20 -1.77 23.17 9.50
CA HIS A 20 -2.72 24.27 9.73
C HIS A 20 -2.61 25.42 8.71
N GLN A 21 -1.51 25.51 7.96
CA GLN A 21 -1.24 26.53 6.94
C GLN A 21 -1.55 26.05 5.52
N CYS A 22 -2.15 24.87 5.40
CA CYS A 22 -2.38 24.19 4.14
C CYS A 22 -3.30 24.99 3.18
N SER A 23 -4.31 25.70 3.71
CA SER A 23 -5.14 26.61 2.90
C SER A 23 -4.32 27.76 2.32
N ASP A 24 -3.56 28.47 3.16
CA ASP A 24 -2.71 29.58 2.75
C ASP A 24 -1.64 29.15 1.74
N ALA A 25 -1.03 27.99 1.99
CA ALA A 25 -0.05 27.39 1.10
C ALA A 25 -0.64 27.09 -0.28
N PHE A 26 -1.84 26.50 -0.33
CA PHE A 26 -2.52 26.19 -1.58
C PHE A 26 -2.93 27.46 -2.34
N GLN A 27 -3.44 28.48 -1.64
CA GLN A 27 -3.77 29.77 -2.25
C GLN A 27 -2.53 30.51 -2.77
N GLN A 28 -1.41 30.46 -2.03
CA GLN A 28 -0.14 31.04 -2.45
C GLN A 28 0.38 30.37 -3.72
N MET A 29 0.30 29.03 -3.80
CA MET A 29 0.64 28.27 -5.00
C MET A 29 -0.22 28.71 -6.19
N LEU A 30 -1.55 28.77 -6.04
CA LEU A 30 -2.45 29.23 -7.10
C LEU A 30 -2.11 30.66 -7.55
N GLY A 31 -1.79 31.55 -6.60
CA GLY A 31 -1.34 32.91 -6.86
C GLY A 31 -0.05 32.98 -7.68
N LYS A 32 0.98 32.18 -7.33
CA LYS A 32 2.24 32.07 -8.11
C LYS A 32 1.99 31.64 -9.55
N LEU A 33 0.99 30.79 -9.77
CA LEU A 33 0.61 30.26 -11.07
C LEU A 33 -0.41 31.15 -11.81
N ILE A 34 -0.86 32.26 -11.22
CA ILE A 34 -1.87 33.16 -11.80
C ILE A 34 -3.20 32.41 -12.08
N ILE A 35 -3.52 31.44 -11.22
CA ILE A 35 -4.76 30.68 -11.25
C ILE A 35 -5.69 31.25 -10.19
N GLY A 36 -6.85 31.76 -10.60
CA GLY A 36 -7.87 32.20 -9.65
C GLY A 36 -8.54 30.99 -8.99
N VAL A 37 -8.85 31.09 -7.70
CA VAL A 37 -9.50 30.01 -6.92
C VAL A 37 -10.78 29.51 -7.59
N GLY A 38 -11.60 30.40 -8.17
CA GLY A 38 -12.82 30.03 -8.91
C GLY A 38 -12.60 29.25 -10.21
N ARG A 39 -11.35 29.04 -10.65
CA ARG A 39 -11.00 28.12 -11.75
C ARG A 39 -10.65 26.72 -11.25
N CYS A 40 -10.56 26.52 -9.94
CA CYS A 40 -10.39 25.20 -9.34
C CYS A 40 -11.77 24.56 -9.21
N HIS A 41 -12.01 23.49 -9.96
CA HIS A 41 -13.29 22.77 -9.91
C HIS A 41 -13.38 21.85 -8.69
N VAL A 42 -12.35 21.03 -8.48
CA VAL A 42 -12.30 20.09 -7.36
C VAL A 42 -10.85 19.80 -7.02
N VAL A 43 -10.57 19.64 -5.73
CA VAL A 43 -9.28 19.14 -5.24
C VAL A 43 -9.44 17.70 -4.76
N LEU A 44 -8.66 16.78 -5.33
CA LEU A 44 -8.49 15.45 -4.78
C LEU A 44 -7.38 15.48 -3.72
N ARG A 45 -7.69 14.98 -2.53
CA ARG A 45 -6.80 15.06 -1.38
C ARG A 45 -6.75 13.74 -0.62
N ASP A 46 -5.71 13.53 0.19
CA ASP A 46 -5.70 12.40 1.12
C ASP A 46 -6.80 12.55 2.19
N ASN A 47 -7.05 11.50 2.97
CA ASN A 47 -8.07 11.53 4.01
C ASN A 47 -7.53 11.95 5.39
N ALA A 48 -6.35 12.55 5.47
CA ALA A 48 -5.81 13.02 6.74
C ALA A 48 -6.61 14.22 7.25
N ALA A 49 -6.87 14.24 8.57
CA ALA A 49 -7.78 15.21 9.19
C ALA A 49 -7.32 16.67 9.03
N ASN A 50 -6.00 16.91 9.01
CA ASN A 50 -5.42 18.23 8.75
C ASN A 50 -5.67 18.66 7.29
N ILE A 51 -5.54 17.75 6.33
CA ILE A 51 -5.75 18.04 4.91
C ILE A 51 -7.24 18.25 4.58
N SER A 52 -8.13 17.45 5.18
CA SER A 52 -9.57 17.58 4.95
C SER A 52 -10.14 18.93 5.39
N LYS A 53 -9.48 19.63 6.34
CA LYS A 53 -9.92 20.94 6.84
C LYS A 53 -9.42 22.11 6.00
N CYS A 54 -8.37 21.94 5.17
CA CYS A 54 -7.78 23.05 4.42
C CYS A 54 -8.73 23.68 3.39
N PHE A 55 -9.48 22.84 2.68
CA PHE A 55 -10.22 23.26 1.49
C PHE A 55 -11.56 23.94 1.80
N PRO A 56 -12.31 23.53 2.84
CA PRO A 56 -13.43 24.33 3.35
C PRO A 56 -13.02 25.76 3.69
N ASP A 57 -11.89 25.96 4.38
CA ASP A 57 -11.38 27.29 4.75
C ASP A 57 -10.97 28.13 3.53
N ALA A 58 -10.59 27.47 2.43
CA ALA A 58 -10.27 28.11 1.15
C ALA A 58 -11.50 28.37 0.26
N ASN A 59 -12.70 27.93 0.66
CA ASN A 59 -13.91 27.89 -0.16
C ASN A 59 -13.71 27.13 -1.50
N ILE A 60 -13.02 25.99 -1.43
CA ILE A 60 -12.73 25.12 -2.58
C ILE A 60 -13.38 23.75 -2.34
N GLU A 61 -14.09 23.24 -3.35
CA GLU A 61 -14.65 21.90 -3.30
C GLU A 61 -13.53 20.84 -3.29
N SER A 62 -13.64 19.84 -2.42
CA SER A 62 -12.63 18.77 -2.34
C SER A 62 -13.26 17.39 -2.09
N LEU A 63 -12.59 16.37 -2.61
CA LEU A 63 -12.98 14.97 -2.49
C LEU A 63 -11.81 14.14 -1.94
N GLY A 64 -12.17 13.13 -1.15
CA GLY A 64 -11.20 12.17 -0.63
C GLY A 64 -10.67 11.25 -1.73
N CYS A 65 -9.38 10.94 -1.65
CA CYS A 65 -8.74 10.02 -2.56
C CYS A 65 -9.29 8.60 -2.37
N PHE A 66 -9.72 7.97 -3.47
CA PHE A 66 -10.23 6.60 -3.45
C PHE A 66 -9.18 5.61 -2.93
N ALA A 67 -7.93 5.68 -3.40
CA ALA A 67 -6.84 4.81 -2.92
C ALA A 67 -6.60 4.94 -1.40
N HIS A 68 -6.67 6.16 -0.86
CA HIS A 68 -6.57 6.36 0.60
C HIS A 68 -7.79 5.81 1.34
N THR A 69 -8.98 5.88 0.76
CA THR A 69 -10.19 5.28 1.33
C THR A 69 -10.06 3.75 1.37
N THR A 70 -9.60 3.14 0.28
CA THR A 70 -9.30 1.70 0.17
C THR A 70 -8.27 1.26 1.21
N GLN A 71 -7.23 2.07 1.44
CA GLN A 71 -6.24 1.82 2.50
C GLN A 71 -6.90 1.67 3.88
N PHE A 72 -7.86 2.53 4.25
CA PHE A 72 -8.59 2.38 5.52
C PHE A 72 -9.46 1.13 5.54
N CYS A 73 -10.19 0.84 4.46
CA CYS A 73 -11.03 -0.36 4.38
C CYS A 73 -10.21 -1.64 4.58
N VAL A 74 -9.04 -1.76 3.96
CA VAL A 74 -8.14 -2.90 4.15
C VAL A 74 -7.62 -2.98 5.58
N HIS A 75 -7.20 -1.84 6.14
CA HIS A 75 -6.62 -1.79 7.46
C HIS A 75 -7.63 -2.17 8.54
N ASP A 76 -8.82 -1.58 8.50
CA ASP A 76 -9.88 -1.78 9.48
C ASP A 76 -10.62 -3.11 9.26
N GLY A 77 -10.80 -3.53 8.01
CA GLY A 77 -11.54 -4.73 7.66
C GLY A 77 -10.73 -6.03 7.85
N LEU A 78 -9.47 -6.05 7.43
CA LEU A 78 -8.65 -7.27 7.41
C LEU A 78 -7.43 -7.21 8.32
N LEU A 79 -6.62 -6.14 8.23
CA LEU A 79 -5.33 -6.11 8.94
C LEU A 79 -5.47 -5.95 10.46
N SER A 80 -6.57 -5.34 10.91
CA SER A 80 -6.96 -5.24 12.32
C SER A 80 -7.34 -6.58 12.95
N GLN A 81 -7.69 -7.58 12.14
CA GLN A 81 -8.15 -8.89 12.62
C GLN A 81 -7.03 -9.61 13.36
N LYS A 82 -7.29 -10.09 14.58
CA LYS A 82 -6.27 -10.68 15.46
C LYS A 82 -5.49 -11.82 14.80
N ALA A 83 -6.16 -12.69 14.05
CA ALA A 83 -5.49 -13.79 13.35
C ALA A 83 -4.51 -13.29 12.28
N VAL A 84 -4.90 -12.24 11.54
CA VAL A 84 -4.11 -11.64 10.46
C VAL A 84 -2.93 -10.84 11.04
N SER A 85 -3.17 -9.99 12.04
CA SER A 85 -2.11 -9.22 12.70
C SER A 85 -1.07 -10.12 13.37
N ASN A 86 -1.49 -11.27 13.92
CA ASN A 86 -0.57 -12.28 14.46
C ASN A 86 0.38 -12.84 13.39
N ILE A 87 -0.13 -13.26 12.23
CA ILE A 87 0.73 -13.81 11.18
C ILE A 87 1.61 -12.73 10.53
N ILE A 88 1.14 -11.48 10.45
CA ILE A 88 1.97 -10.33 10.04
C ILE A 88 3.14 -10.14 11.01
N SER A 89 2.90 -10.20 12.32
CA SER A 89 3.94 -10.10 13.34
C SER A 89 4.98 -11.22 13.21
N ILE A 90 4.53 -12.45 12.96
CA ILE A 90 5.41 -13.60 12.74
C ILE A 90 6.25 -13.40 11.46
N GLY A 91 5.63 -13.01 10.35
CA GLY A 91 6.33 -12.71 9.10
C GLY A 91 7.42 -11.65 9.28
N LYS A 92 7.12 -10.56 9.99
CA LYS A 92 8.09 -9.50 10.33
C LYS A 92 9.28 -10.03 11.13
N LYS A 93 9.04 -10.90 12.11
CA LYS A 93 10.12 -11.50 12.93
C LYS A 93 11.01 -12.41 12.09
N ILE A 94 10.42 -13.29 11.29
CA ILE A 94 11.15 -14.19 10.40
C ILE A 94 12.01 -13.37 9.43
N PHE A 95 11.42 -12.40 8.75
CA PHE A 95 12.13 -11.63 7.73
C PHE A 95 13.18 -10.70 8.36
N GLY A 96 12.91 -10.18 9.57
CA GLY A 96 13.89 -9.44 10.36
C GLY A 96 15.12 -10.29 10.70
N HIS A 97 14.94 -11.56 11.07
CA HIS A 97 16.05 -12.49 11.33
C HIS A 97 16.99 -12.60 10.12
N PHE A 98 16.45 -12.84 8.92
CA PHE A 98 17.25 -12.93 7.70
C PHE A 98 17.93 -11.60 7.36
N LYS A 99 17.24 -10.47 7.52
CA LYS A 99 17.82 -9.14 7.27
C LYS A 99 19.07 -8.86 8.11
N HIS A 100 19.16 -9.43 9.30
CA HIS A 100 20.27 -9.19 10.24
C HIS A 100 21.32 -10.30 10.26
N SER A 101 21.12 -11.40 9.54
CA SER A 101 22.03 -12.53 9.51
C SER A 101 22.38 -12.94 8.08
N LEU A 102 23.63 -12.63 7.69
CA LEU A 102 24.18 -13.03 6.39
C LEU A 102 24.19 -14.56 6.26
N SER A 103 24.64 -15.28 7.29
CA SER A 103 24.65 -16.75 7.28
C SER A 103 23.26 -17.35 7.16
N ALA A 104 22.24 -16.78 7.82
CA ALA A 104 20.85 -17.21 7.63
C ALA A 104 20.36 -16.96 6.20
N THR A 105 20.72 -15.81 5.62
CA THR A 105 20.35 -15.45 4.25
C THR A 105 21.01 -16.37 3.23
N ASP A 106 22.28 -16.70 3.40
CA ASP A 106 23.01 -17.61 2.52
C ASP A 106 22.43 -19.02 2.61
N ARG A 107 22.18 -19.53 3.82
CA ARG A 107 21.51 -20.84 3.99
C ARG A 107 20.11 -20.85 3.39
N PHE A 108 19.35 -19.76 3.52
CA PHE A 108 18.03 -19.66 2.91
C PHE A 108 18.09 -19.73 1.38
N LYS A 109 19.08 -19.09 0.75
CA LYS A 109 19.30 -19.19 -0.70
C LYS A 109 19.68 -20.61 -1.14
N GLU A 110 20.51 -21.31 -0.37
CA GLU A 110 20.82 -22.72 -0.62
C GLU A 110 19.53 -23.56 -0.58
N LEU A 111 18.69 -23.38 0.44
CA LEU A 111 17.41 -24.07 0.55
C LEU A 111 16.45 -23.74 -0.60
N GLN A 112 16.46 -22.50 -1.10
CA GLN A 112 15.70 -22.13 -2.30
C GLN A 112 16.16 -22.94 -3.52
N ALA A 113 17.48 -23.06 -3.72
CA ALA A 113 18.06 -23.85 -4.82
C ALA A 113 17.76 -25.35 -4.67
N GLU A 114 17.99 -25.92 -3.48
CA GLU A 114 17.73 -27.34 -3.16
C GLU A 114 16.26 -27.73 -3.39
N LEU A 115 15.32 -26.82 -3.08
CA LEU A 115 13.88 -27.07 -3.21
C LEU A 115 13.29 -26.60 -4.54
N CYS A 116 14.14 -26.12 -5.46
CA CYS A 116 13.77 -25.54 -6.75
C CYS A 116 12.73 -24.42 -6.64
N LEU A 117 12.88 -23.55 -5.63
CA LEU A 117 12.06 -22.35 -5.46
C LEU A 117 12.71 -21.15 -6.17
N PRO A 118 11.93 -20.12 -6.53
CA PRO A 118 12.48 -18.87 -7.03
C PRO A 118 13.48 -18.26 -6.03
N ASP A 119 14.64 -17.82 -6.53
CA ASP A 119 15.63 -17.05 -5.75
C ASP A 119 15.11 -15.62 -5.56
N HIS A 120 14.44 -15.46 -4.43
CA HIS A 120 13.61 -14.31 -4.14
C HIS A 120 13.91 -13.84 -2.73
N HIS A 121 14.40 -12.62 -2.59
CA HIS A 121 14.64 -12.01 -1.29
C HIS A 121 13.35 -11.84 -0.49
N LEU A 122 13.46 -11.88 0.84
CA LEU A 122 12.34 -11.65 1.73
C LEU A 122 12.00 -10.16 1.79
N ILE A 123 10.72 -9.82 1.69
CA ILE A 123 10.22 -8.43 1.57
C ILE A 123 9.68 -7.98 2.92
N GLN A 124 10.34 -7.05 3.59
CA GLN A 124 9.88 -6.54 4.88
C GLN A 124 8.69 -5.59 4.73
N ASP A 125 7.65 -5.77 5.56
CA ASP A 125 6.51 -4.86 5.64
C ASP A 125 6.93 -3.47 6.16
N VAL A 126 6.40 -2.43 5.52
CA VAL A 126 6.54 -1.02 5.89
C VAL A 126 5.15 -0.49 6.23
N SER A 127 4.87 -0.35 7.53
CA SER A 127 3.52 -0.17 8.09
C SER A 127 2.70 1.01 7.55
N THR A 128 3.32 1.94 6.82
CA THR A 128 2.65 3.12 6.28
C THR A 128 1.76 2.82 5.07
N ARG A 129 1.95 1.69 4.37
CA ARG A 129 1.10 1.27 3.24
C ARG A 129 0.81 -0.22 3.29
N TRP A 130 -0.48 -0.57 3.17
CA TRP A 130 -0.95 -1.95 3.28
C TRP A 130 -0.37 -2.85 2.17
N ASN A 131 -0.03 -2.30 0.99
CA ASN A 131 0.57 -3.05 -0.11
C ASN A 131 1.86 -3.77 0.30
N SER A 132 2.68 -3.16 1.17
CA SER A 132 3.91 -3.79 1.64
C SER A 132 3.62 -5.03 2.51
N THR A 133 2.53 -5.00 3.29
CA THR A 133 2.03 -6.16 4.03
C THR A 133 1.59 -7.27 3.08
N PHE A 134 0.85 -6.92 2.01
CA PHE A 134 0.45 -7.88 0.98
C PHE A 134 1.65 -8.57 0.33
N PHE A 135 2.65 -7.80 -0.13
CA PHE A 135 3.84 -8.37 -0.77
C PHE A 135 4.66 -9.22 0.20
N MET A 136 4.76 -8.81 1.48
CA MET A 136 5.40 -9.63 2.52
C MET A 136 4.67 -10.96 2.71
N LEU A 137 3.34 -10.95 2.89
CA LEU A 137 2.57 -12.17 3.09
C LEU A 137 2.59 -13.09 1.86
N ARG A 138 2.53 -12.52 0.65
CA ARG A 138 2.67 -13.27 -0.59
C ARG A 138 4.03 -13.94 -0.69
N ARG A 139 5.12 -13.23 -0.38
CA ARG A 139 6.49 -13.78 -0.35
C ARG A 139 6.65 -14.83 0.75
N LEU A 140 6.01 -14.62 1.91
CA LEU A 140 5.98 -15.58 3.01
C LEU A 140 5.36 -16.91 2.56
N CYS A 141 4.22 -16.86 1.87
CA CYS A 141 3.55 -18.05 1.34
C CYS A 141 4.35 -18.73 0.23
N GLU A 142 4.89 -17.97 -0.72
CA GLU A 142 5.73 -18.47 -1.83
C GLU A 142 6.93 -19.27 -1.31
N GLN A 143 7.55 -18.79 -0.22
CA GLN A 143 8.77 -19.36 0.34
C GLN A 143 8.52 -20.34 1.50
N ARG A 144 7.26 -20.75 1.71
CA ARG A 144 6.84 -21.60 2.84
C ARG A 144 7.69 -22.86 2.99
N ARG A 145 8.02 -23.55 1.90
CA ARG A 145 8.81 -24.80 1.93
C ARG A 145 10.23 -24.55 2.48
N ALA A 146 10.97 -23.60 1.92
CA ALA A 146 12.31 -23.26 2.39
C ALA A 146 12.30 -22.73 3.83
N LEU A 147 11.32 -21.88 4.19
CA LEU A 147 11.18 -21.37 5.55
C LEU A 147 10.87 -22.48 6.56
N THR A 148 10.07 -23.47 6.19
CA THR A 148 9.73 -24.61 7.06
C THR A 148 10.97 -25.47 7.34
N VAL A 149 11.75 -25.78 6.30
CA VAL A 149 13.02 -26.52 6.46
C VAL A 149 14.00 -25.73 7.31
N TYR A 150 14.20 -24.44 7.01
CA TYR A 150 15.09 -23.57 7.79
C TYR A 150 14.72 -23.52 9.28
N CYS A 151 13.43 -23.40 9.62
CA CYS A 151 12.99 -23.39 11.01
C CYS A 151 13.20 -24.73 11.71
N SER A 152 13.22 -25.85 10.97
CA SER A 152 13.56 -27.16 11.53
C SER A 152 15.06 -27.34 11.78
N GLU A 153 15.92 -26.64 11.02
CA GLU A 153 17.37 -26.64 11.21
C GLU A 153 17.81 -25.73 12.37
N VAL A 154 17.03 -24.68 12.68
CA VAL A 154 17.40 -23.63 13.64
C VAL A 154 16.42 -23.57 14.82
N GLU A 155 16.79 -24.17 15.95
CA GLU A 155 15.97 -24.30 17.17
C GLU A 155 15.38 -22.98 17.71
N LYS A 156 16.00 -21.82 17.40
CA LYS A 156 15.58 -20.49 17.89
C LYS A 156 14.57 -19.77 16.99
N THR A 157 14.27 -20.31 15.80
CA THR A 157 13.38 -19.66 14.84
C THR A 157 12.02 -20.35 14.82
N SER A 158 11.02 -19.72 15.45
CA SER A 158 9.65 -20.25 15.46
C SER A 158 9.01 -20.16 14.08
N CYS A 159 8.65 -21.31 13.51
CA CYS A 159 7.87 -21.40 12.27
C CYS A 159 6.38 -21.09 12.51
N PRO A 160 5.65 -20.51 11.54
CA PRO A 160 4.19 -20.45 11.63
C PRO A 160 3.57 -21.85 11.71
N ALA A 161 2.53 -21.99 12.54
CA ALA A 161 1.73 -23.21 12.61
C ALA A 161 0.88 -23.40 11.34
N ALA A 162 0.38 -24.62 11.10
CA ALA A 162 -0.42 -24.96 9.91
C ALA A 162 -1.59 -23.99 9.68
N TYR A 163 -2.37 -23.67 10.72
CA TYR A 163 -3.48 -22.72 10.61
C TYR A 163 -3.02 -21.29 10.30
N GLN A 164 -1.82 -20.89 10.74
CA GLN A 164 -1.28 -19.56 10.50
C GLN A 164 -0.85 -19.40 9.04
N TRP A 165 -0.30 -20.46 8.43
CA TRP A 165 -0.07 -20.50 6.98
C TRP A 165 -1.37 -20.31 6.20
N SER A 166 -2.43 -21.03 6.59
CA SER A 166 -3.75 -20.86 5.94
C SER A 166 -4.32 -19.45 6.11
N VAL A 167 -4.11 -18.80 7.26
CA VAL A 167 -4.50 -17.39 7.46
C VAL A 167 -3.71 -16.46 6.53
N ALA A 168 -2.40 -16.67 6.35
CA ALA A 168 -1.61 -15.88 5.41
C ALA A 168 -2.08 -16.05 3.96
N GLU A 169 -2.31 -17.29 3.53
CA GLU A 169 -2.78 -17.63 2.19
C GLU A 169 -4.15 -16.97 1.92
N ASN A 170 -5.10 -17.10 2.86
CA ASN A 170 -6.41 -16.46 2.76
C ASN A 170 -6.32 -14.93 2.75
N ALA A 171 -5.44 -14.33 3.58
CA ALA A 171 -5.23 -12.89 3.57
C ALA A 171 -4.67 -12.42 2.23
N VAL A 172 -3.72 -13.15 1.63
CA VAL A 172 -3.20 -12.84 0.28
C VAL A 172 -4.30 -12.92 -0.76
N CYS A 173 -5.16 -13.95 -0.71
CA CYS A 173 -6.31 -14.07 -1.62
C CYS A 173 -7.27 -12.87 -1.51
N VAL A 174 -7.61 -12.45 -0.28
CA VAL A 174 -8.50 -11.30 -0.06
C VAL A 174 -7.86 -9.99 -0.50
N LEU A 175 -6.56 -9.82 -0.25
CA LEU A 175 -5.84 -8.57 -0.56
C LEU A 175 -5.51 -8.39 -2.04
N ALA A 176 -5.41 -9.48 -2.80
CA ALA A 176 -5.07 -9.43 -4.23
C ALA A 176 -5.97 -8.49 -5.06
N PRO A 177 -7.32 -8.58 -5.01
CA PRO A 177 -8.18 -7.67 -5.77
C PRO A 177 -8.09 -6.20 -5.29
N PHE A 178 -7.79 -5.96 -4.01
CA PHE A 178 -7.55 -4.61 -3.51
C PHE A 178 -6.23 -4.03 -4.06
N GLU A 179 -5.23 -4.89 -4.32
CA GLU A 179 -3.91 -4.46 -4.78
C GLU A 179 -4.00 -4.05 -6.24
N GLU A 180 -4.70 -4.86 -7.03
CA GLU A 180 -5.07 -4.55 -8.40
C GLU A 180 -5.88 -3.27 -8.48
N ALA A 181 -6.97 -3.15 -7.71
CA ALA A 181 -7.79 -1.93 -7.66
C ALA A 181 -6.96 -0.68 -7.32
N THR A 182 -6.08 -0.79 -6.32
CA THR A 182 -5.21 0.32 -5.90
C THR A 182 -4.21 0.68 -6.99
N ARG A 183 -3.63 -0.32 -7.67
CA ARG A 183 -2.72 -0.11 -8.80
C ARG A 183 -3.43 0.62 -9.94
N GLU A 184 -4.61 0.15 -10.34
CA GLU A 184 -5.42 0.74 -11.42
C GLU A 184 -5.79 2.19 -11.16
N VAL A 185 -6.15 2.56 -9.92
CA VAL A 185 -6.50 3.96 -9.60
C VAL A 185 -5.30 4.86 -9.33
N SER A 186 -4.10 4.30 -9.23
CA SER A 186 -2.87 5.05 -8.93
C SER A 186 -2.06 5.41 -10.17
N ILE A 187 -2.48 4.96 -11.37
CA ILE A 187 -1.83 5.36 -12.62
C ILE A 187 -2.25 6.78 -13.00
N GLU A 188 -1.35 7.48 -13.69
CA GLU A 188 -1.54 8.87 -14.13
C GLU A 188 -2.78 9.08 -15.03
N THR A 189 -3.17 8.03 -15.74
CA THR A 189 -4.31 8.01 -16.67
C THR A 189 -5.60 7.49 -16.03
N ALA A 190 -5.63 7.28 -14.71
CA ALA A 190 -6.80 6.78 -14.01
C ALA A 190 -7.97 7.79 -14.05
N HIS A 191 -9.19 7.27 -14.21
CA HIS A 191 -10.41 8.07 -14.27
C HIS A 191 -11.37 7.75 -13.13
N ILE A 192 -12.13 8.75 -12.69
CA ILE A 192 -13.17 8.58 -11.67
C ILE A 192 -14.24 7.54 -12.07
N SER A 193 -14.42 7.29 -13.37
CA SER A 193 -15.31 6.25 -13.90
C SER A 193 -14.92 4.84 -13.46
N LEU A 194 -13.67 4.61 -13.01
CA LEU A 194 -13.22 3.32 -12.48
C LEU A 194 -13.76 3.04 -11.07
N VAL A 195 -14.15 4.06 -10.30
CA VAL A 195 -14.50 3.91 -8.89
C VAL A 195 -15.73 3.03 -8.68
N ILE A 196 -16.83 3.28 -9.41
CA ILE A 196 -18.07 2.51 -9.24
C ILE A 196 -17.89 1.03 -9.65
N PRO A 197 -17.30 0.71 -10.80
CA PRO A 197 -16.99 -0.68 -11.16
C PRO A 197 -16.10 -1.38 -10.13
N ILE A 198 -15.03 -0.73 -9.67
CA ILE A 198 -14.11 -1.32 -8.69
C ILE A 198 -14.83 -1.62 -7.37
N VAL A 199 -15.60 -0.67 -6.83
CA VAL A 199 -16.36 -0.87 -5.60
C VAL A 199 -17.38 -2.00 -5.74
N THR A 200 -17.99 -2.14 -6.93
CA THR A 200 -18.92 -3.23 -7.21
C THR A 200 -18.22 -4.58 -7.29
N ALA A 201 -16.99 -4.64 -7.82
CA ALA A 201 -16.20 -5.86 -7.91
C ALA A 201 -15.60 -6.30 -6.56
N LEU A 202 -15.38 -5.37 -5.62
CA LEU A 202 -14.84 -5.63 -4.28
C LEU A 202 -15.91 -6.00 -3.23
N ARG A 203 -17.20 -5.88 -3.58
CA ARG A 203 -18.34 -6.24 -2.71
C ARG A 203 -18.66 -7.72 -2.80
#